data_AF-A0AA36GE12-F1
#
_entry.id   AF-A0AA36GE12-F1
#
_cell.length_a   1.000
_cell.length_b   1.000
_cell.length_c   1.000
_cell.angle_alpha   90.00
_cell.angle_beta   90.00
_cell.angle_gamma   90.00
#
_symmetry.space_group_name_H-M   'P 1'
#
loop_
_entity.id
_entity.type
_entity.pdbx_description
1 polymer ?
#
loop_
_entity_poly.entity_id
_entity_poly.type
_entity_poly.pdbx_seq_one_letter_code
_entity_poly.pdbx_strand_id
1 'polypeptide(L)'
;MLYSRFCILPRGDFHDQWIKAEKCGSNFLNLNAKYVLPSPNCPPNHDLTNGVCCPTRDYVCSQRDDSGTFAEGIEDRPRFAWNHGVKSCERFSYFGANGNYNNFPSFYSCLNYCKDSKKVN
;
A
#
# COMPACT_ATOMS: atom_id res chain seq x y z
N MET A 1 24.05 -11.33 16.69
CA MET A 1 23.21 -12.13 15.77
C MET A 1 21.76 -11.78 16.00
N LEU A 2 21.04 -11.54 14.90
CA LEU A 2 19.58 -11.51 14.69
C LEU A 2 18.75 -10.37 15.31
N TYR A 3 18.48 -9.38 14.46
CA TYR A 3 17.33 -8.47 14.52
C TYR A 3 16.03 -9.28 14.41
N SER A 4 15.26 -9.43 15.49
CA SER A 4 13.88 -9.89 15.40
C SER A 4 12.97 -8.68 15.12
N ARG A 5 12.62 -8.50 13.84
CA ARG A 5 11.54 -7.60 13.41
C ARG A 5 10.21 -8.22 13.82
N PHE A 6 9.73 -7.88 15.01
CA PHE A 6 8.39 -8.22 15.45
C PHE A 6 7.36 -7.42 14.62
N CYS A 7 6.57 -8.09 13.78
CA CYS A 7 5.27 -7.57 13.39
C CYS A 7 4.39 -7.62 14.65
N ILE A 8 4.04 -6.46 15.21
CA ILE A 8 3.11 -6.41 16.33
C ILE A 8 1.73 -6.83 15.81
N LEU A 9 1.21 -7.93 16.33
CA LEU A 9 -0.14 -8.43 16.09
C LEU A 9 -1.17 -7.53 16.78
N PRO A 10 -2.21 -7.03 16.09
CA PRO A 10 -3.37 -6.49 16.79
C PRO A 10 -4.23 -7.67 17.27
N ARG A 11 -4.30 -7.86 18.60
CA ARG A 11 -5.30 -8.74 19.21
C ARG A 11 -6.69 -8.21 18.88
N GLY A 12 -7.49 -8.97 18.12
CA GLY A 12 -8.89 -8.67 17.85
C GLY A 12 -9.50 -9.69 16.91
N ASP A 13 -10.68 -10.19 17.26
CA ASP A 13 -11.42 -11.17 16.46
C ASP A 13 -11.86 -10.56 15.12
N PHE A 14 -11.67 -11.35 14.07
CA PHE A 14 -12.34 -11.34 12.77
C PHE A 14 -13.38 -10.22 12.54
N HIS A 15 -12.96 -9.14 11.86
CA HIS A 15 -13.63 -8.47 10.71
C HIS A 15 -13.29 -6.96 10.54
N ASP A 16 -12.69 -6.29 11.52
CA ASP A 16 -12.54 -4.81 11.50
C ASP A 16 -11.11 -4.24 11.36
N GLN A 17 -10.14 -5.00 10.83
CA GLN A 17 -8.74 -4.53 10.73
C GLN A 17 -8.36 -3.91 9.36
N TRP A 18 -9.33 -3.46 8.58
CA TRP A 18 -9.10 -2.79 7.29
C TRP A 18 -9.51 -1.32 7.38
N ILE A 19 -8.65 -0.48 7.96
CA ILE A 19 -8.83 0.97 7.80
C ILE A 19 -8.45 1.29 6.37
N LYS A 20 -9.45 1.52 5.50
CA LYS A 20 -9.22 2.17 4.21
C LYS A 20 -8.38 3.41 4.48
N ALA A 21 -7.29 3.63 3.74
CA ALA A 21 -6.60 4.91 3.79
C ALA A 21 -7.43 5.98 3.05
N GLU A 22 -8.64 6.24 3.56
CA GLU A 22 -9.61 7.21 3.06
C GLU A 22 -8.97 8.59 2.95
N LYS A 23 -8.04 8.93 3.85
CA LYS A 23 -7.30 10.19 3.83
C LYS A 23 -6.36 10.35 2.64
N CYS A 24 -5.86 9.25 2.06
CA CYS A 24 -4.90 9.27 0.96
C CYS A 24 -5.46 8.73 -0.36
N GLY A 25 -6.78 8.46 -0.42
CA GLY A 25 -7.47 8.01 -1.63
C GLY A 25 -6.99 6.68 -2.22
N SER A 26 -6.10 6.01 -1.51
CA SER A 26 -5.41 4.81 -1.94
C SER A 26 -5.79 3.67 -1.02
N ASN A 27 -6.26 2.56 -1.58
CA ASN A 27 -6.74 1.41 -0.81
C ASN A 27 -5.60 0.54 -0.26
N PHE A 28 -4.55 1.18 0.28
CA PHE A 28 -3.43 0.47 0.88
C PHE A 28 -3.88 -0.19 2.19
N LEU A 29 -3.49 -1.45 2.34
CA LEU A 29 -3.58 -2.15 3.60
C LEU A 29 -2.29 -1.92 4.36
N ASN A 30 -2.28 -0.96 5.27
CA ASN A 30 -1.20 -0.87 6.23
C ASN A 30 -1.55 -1.75 7.41
N LEU A 31 -0.86 -2.89 7.55
CA LEU A 31 -0.81 -3.58 8.84
C LEU A 31 -0.28 -2.55 9.86
N ASN A 32 -1.12 -2.17 10.84
CA ASN A 32 -0.89 -1.12 11.86
C ASN A 32 -1.11 0.36 11.48
N ALA A 33 -1.70 0.68 10.30
CA ALA A 33 -2.33 1.97 9.93
C ALA A 33 -1.86 3.28 10.63
N LYS A 34 -0.55 3.54 10.72
CA LYS A 34 -0.01 4.84 11.14
C LYS A 34 0.19 5.71 9.90
N TYR A 35 -0.54 6.82 9.83
CA TYR A 35 -0.28 7.85 8.83
C TYR A 35 1.10 8.48 9.06
N VAL A 36 1.81 8.78 7.98
CA VAL A 36 3.05 9.56 8.05
C VAL A 36 2.68 10.99 8.41
N LEU A 37 3.21 11.50 9.51
CA LEU A 37 3.05 12.89 9.90
C LEU A 37 4.18 13.74 9.31
N PRO A 38 3.89 14.99 8.89
CA PRO A 38 4.93 15.91 8.42
C PRO A 38 5.91 16.26 9.55
N SER A 39 7.20 16.34 9.24
CA SER A 39 8.23 16.81 10.17
C SER A 39 9.48 17.29 9.44
N PRO A 40 9.69 18.60 9.23
CA PRO A 40 8.74 19.71 9.13
C PRO A 40 7.95 19.70 7.80
N ASN A 41 8.40 18.94 6.81
CA ASN A 41 7.73 18.69 5.54
C ASN A 41 7.42 17.20 5.39
N CYS A 42 6.65 16.85 4.36
CA CYS A 42 6.47 15.45 3.98
C CYS A 42 7.75 14.87 3.36
N PRO A 43 7.97 13.55 3.48
CA PRO A 43 9.07 12.88 2.79
C PRO A 43 8.92 13.02 1.26
N PRO A 44 10.00 12.79 0.48
CA PRO A 44 9.93 12.82 -0.97
C PRO A 44 8.79 11.94 -1.50
N ASN A 45 8.18 12.38 -2.60
CA ASN A 45 7.04 11.71 -3.23
C ASN A 45 5.79 11.59 -2.35
N HIS A 46 5.63 12.46 -1.35
CA HIS A 46 4.42 12.56 -0.55
C HIS A 46 3.90 13.99 -0.50
N ASP A 47 2.59 14.15 -0.63
CA ASP A 47 1.88 15.42 -0.53
C ASP A 47 1.14 15.52 0.82
N LEU A 48 1.10 16.72 1.39
CA LEU A 48 0.35 16.99 2.62
C LEU A 48 -1.14 17.04 2.32
N THR A 49 -1.89 16.05 2.79
CA THR A 49 -3.34 15.94 2.63
C THR A 49 -3.98 15.76 4.00
N ASN A 50 -4.91 16.64 4.39
CA ASN A 50 -5.64 16.54 5.67
C ASN A 50 -4.75 16.33 6.91
N GLY A 51 -3.59 17.01 6.95
CA GLY A 51 -2.63 16.94 8.06
C GLY A 51 -1.74 15.69 8.07
N VAL A 52 -1.79 14.85 7.04
CA VAL A 52 -0.94 13.65 6.89
C VAL A 52 -0.23 13.66 5.54
N CYS A 53 0.90 12.96 5.45
CA CYS A 53 1.67 12.82 4.22
C CYS A 53 1.20 11.59 3.45
N CYS A 54 0.62 11.83 2.27
CA CYS A 54 0.10 10.79 1.38
C CYS A 54 1.03 10.62 0.18
N PRO A 55 1.35 9.38 -0.24
CA PRO A 55 2.20 9.18 -1.40
C PRO A 55 1.51 9.71 -2.67
N THR A 56 2.30 10.32 -3.57
CA THR A 56 1.75 10.84 -4.82
C THR A 56 1.30 9.69 -5.73
N ARG A 57 0.32 9.96 -6.60
CA ARG A 57 -0.17 8.98 -7.57
C ARG A 57 0.94 8.38 -8.43
N ASP A 58 1.84 9.22 -8.92
CA ASP A 58 2.94 8.79 -9.79
C ASP A 58 3.91 7.85 -9.04
N TYR A 59 4.20 8.14 -7.77
CA TYR A 59 5.05 7.30 -6.95
C TYR A 59 4.42 5.96 -6.58
N VAL A 60 3.12 5.95 -6.28
CA VAL A 60 2.37 4.71 -6.04
C VAL A 60 2.45 3.81 -7.27
N CYS A 61 2.12 4.35 -8.44
CA CYS A 61 1.98 3.56 -9.67
C CYS A 61 3.32 3.22 -10.34
N SER A 62 4.42 3.86 -9.95
CA SER A 62 5.75 3.54 -10.49
C SER A 62 6.44 2.36 -9.78
N GLN A 63 5.99 2.02 -8.57
CA GLN A 63 6.53 0.90 -7.81
C GLN A 63 6.20 -0.44 -8.48
N ARG A 64 7.00 -1.47 -8.22
CA ARG A 64 6.69 -2.85 -8.65
C ARG A 64 5.61 -3.45 -7.75
N ASP A 65 5.04 -4.56 -8.16
CA ASP A 65 4.31 -5.43 -7.24
C ASP A 65 5.26 -5.93 -6.13
N ASP A 66 4.71 -6.09 -4.93
CA ASP A 66 5.46 -6.58 -3.77
C ASP A 66 4.56 -7.43 -2.88
N SER A 67 4.79 -8.74 -2.91
CA SER A 67 4.07 -9.71 -2.09
C SER A 67 4.28 -9.51 -0.60
N GLY A 68 5.35 -8.80 -0.21
CA GLY A 68 5.72 -8.62 1.18
C GLY A 68 6.08 -9.94 1.86
N THR A 69 5.71 -10.07 3.13
CA THR A 69 6.01 -11.23 3.98
C THR A 69 4.75 -11.80 4.61
N PHE A 70 4.76 -13.10 4.91
CA PHE A 70 3.70 -13.76 5.67
C PHE A 70 3.52 -13.11 7.04
N ALA A 71 2.31 -12.65 7.32
CA ALA A 71 1.91 -12.22 8.65
C ALA A 71 1.22 -13.39 9.38
N GLU A 72 1.62 -13.64 10.63
CA GLU A 72 1.02 -14.68 11.46
C GLU A 72 -0.48 -14.42 11.65
N GLY A 73 -1.29 -15.45 11.41
CA GLY A 73 -2.75 -15.37 11.52
C GLY A 73 -3.45 -14.60 10.39
N ILE A 74 -2.73 -14.20 9.34
CA ILE A 74 -3.30 -13.50 8.18
C ILE A 74 -3.19 -14.40 6.94
N GLU A 75 -4.32 -14.69 6.32
CA GLU A 75 -4.36 -15.38 5.03
C GLU A 75 -3.82 -14.50 3.91
N ASP A 76 -3.13 -15.12 2.94
CA ASP A 76 -2.72 -14.41 1.74
C ASP A 76 -3.93 -14.01 0.90
N ARG A 77 -3.83 -12.87 0.22
CA ARG A 77 -4.93 -12.33 -0.58
C ARG A 77 -4.48 -11.92 -1.98
N PRO A 78 -5.34 -12.13 -2.99
CA PRO A 78 -5.09 -11.61 -4.32
C PRO A 78 -5.25 -10.10 -4.35
N ARG A 79 -4.32 -9.45 -5.04
CA ARG A 79 -4.18 -8.00 -5.15
C ARG A 79 -3.83 -7.62 -6.57
N PHE A 80 -3.96 -6.34 -6.90
CA PHE A 80 -3.64 -5.81 -8.23
C PHE A 80 -2.59 -4.72 -8.13
N ALA A 81 -1.63 -4.72 -9.04
CA ALA A 81 -0.57 -3.72 -9.16
C ALA A 81 -0.54 -3.16 -10.59
N TRP A 82 -0.34 -1.86 -10.73
CA TRP A 82 -0.20 -1.21 -12.04
C TRP A 82 1.15 -1.55 -12.66
N ASN A 83 1.13 -1.97 -13.92
CA ASN A 83 2.32 -2.19 -14.72
C ASN A 83 2.31 -1.26 -15.93
N HIS A 84 3.22 -0.27 -15.90
CA HIS A 84 3.41 0.69 -16.99
C HIS A 84 3.84 0.06 -18.32
N GLY A 85 4.50 -1.10 -18.30
CA GLY A 85 4.95 -1.80 -19.51
C GLY A 85 3.79 -2.35 -20.34
N VAL A 86 2.76 -2.85 -19.67
CA VAL A 86 1.52 -3.35 -20.33
C VAL A 86 0.38 -2.33 -20.29
N LYS A 87 0.56 -1.20 -19.59
CA LYS A 87 -0.46 -0.16 -19.36
C LYS A 87 -1.76 -0.72 -18.77
N SER A 88 -1.62 -1.64 -17.82
CA SER A 88 -2.74 -2.33 -17.18
C SER A 88 -2.37 -2.77 -15.77
N CYS A 89 -3.34 -3.32 -15.04
CA CYS A 89 -3.14 -3.87 -13.71
C CYS A 89 -3.02 -5.39 -13.74
N GLU A 90 -2.00 -5.92 -13.06
CA GLU A 90 -1.73 -7.36 -12.98
C GLU A 90 -2.04 -7.88 -11.59
N ARG A 91 -2.52 -9.12 -11.50
CA ARG A 91 -2.85 -9.77 -10.23
C ARG A 91 -1.60 -10.39 -9.61
N PHE A 92 -1.41 -10.20 -8.32
CA PHE A 92 -0.34 -10.84 -7.52
C PHE A 92 -0.87 -11.31 -6.16
N SER A 93 -0.11 -12.16 -5.47
CA SER A 93 -0.41 -12.59 -4.09
C SER A 93 0.29 -11.68 -3.09
N TYR A 94 -0.45 -11.19 -2.10
CA TYR A 94 0.07 -10.43 -0.97
C TYR A 94 -0.06 -11.22 0.31
N PHE A 95 1.03 -11.32 1.07
CA PHE A 95 1.14 -12.21 2.22
C PHE A 95 0.79 -11.56 3.57
N GLY A 96 0.34 -10.30 3.55
CA GLY A 96 -0.28 -9.65 4.70
C GLY A 96 0.62 -8.68 5.49
N ALA A 97 1.93 -8.61 5.21
CA ALA A 97 2.82 -7.61 5.80
C ALA A 97 3.89 -7.12 4.82
N ASN A 98 4.47 -5.94 5.11
CA ASN A 98 5.70 -5.44 4.47
C ASN A 98 5.70 -5.36 2.92
N GLY A 99 4.54 -5.12 2.31
CA GLY A 99 4.47 -4.80 0.88
C GLY A 99 4.65 -3.31 0.63
N ASN A 100 4.25 -2.86 -0.56
CA ASN A 100 4.36 -1.46 -0.94
C ASN A 100 3.01 -0.83 -1.35
N TYR A 101 3.06 0.40 -1.83
CA TYR A 101 1.87 1.14 -2.21
C TYR A 101 1.26 0.67 -3.54
N ASN A 102 1.95 0.01 -4.46
CA ASN A 102 1.32 -0.47 -5.70
C ASN A 102 0.48 -1.74 -5.46
N ASN A 103 -0.60 -1.59 -4.69
CA ASN A 103 -1.33 -2.70 -4.09
C ASN A 103 -2.81 -2.31 -3.91
N PHE A 104 -3.67 -2.85 -4.80
CA PHE A 104 -5.09 -2.52 -4.87
C PHE A 104 -5.97 -3.77 -4.67
N PRO A 105 -7.16 -3.63 -4.05
CA PRO A 105 -8.07 -4.76 -3.79
C PRO A 105 -8.81 -5.26 -5.04
N SER A 106 -8.87 -4.45 -6.10
CA SER A 106 -9.55 -4.82 -7.35
C SER A 106 -8.84 -4.23 -8.57
N PHE A 107 -8.97 -4.91 -9.71
CA PHE A 107 -8.49 -4.44 -11.01
C PHE A 107 -9.01 -3.03 -11.32
N TYR A 108 -10.31 -2.79 -11.11
CA TYR A 108 -10.94 -1.49 -11.38
C TYR A 108 -10.36 -0.37 -10.51
N SER A 109 -10.15 -0.61 -9.21
CA SER A 109 -9.54 0.40 -8.33
C SER A 109 -8.11 0.74 -8.72
N CYS A 110 -7.32 -0.25 -9.16
CA CYS A 110 -5.97 -0.04 -9.66
C CYS A 110 -5.98 0.77 -10.96
N LEU A 111 -6.81 0.35 -11.92
CA LEU A 111 -6.88 0.98 -13.24
C LEU A 111 -7.33 2.44 -13.13
N ASN A 112 -8.39 2.71 -12.38
CA ASN A 112 -8.87 4.07 -12.18
C ASN A 112 -7.84 4.97 -11.51
N TYR A 113 -7.08 4.44 -10.56
CA TYR A 113 -6.08 5.21 -9.84
C TYR A 113 -4.84 5.47 -10.71
N CYS A 114 -4.35 4.48 -11.46
CA CYS A 114 -3.05 4.54 -12.13
C CYS A 114 -3.09 4.81 -13.64
N LYS A 115 -4.23 4.73 -14.34
CA LYS A 115 -4.26 4.84 -15.82
C LYS A 115 -3.58 6.10 -16.38
N ASP A 116 -3.62 7.21 -15.64
CA ASP A 116 -3.07 8.51 -16.05
C ASP A 116 -1.80 8.88 -15.26
N SER A 117 -1.20 7.93 -14.54
CA SER A 117 0.04 8.17 -13.80
C SER A 117 1.25 8.23 -14.71
N LYS A 118 2.29 8.93 -14.26
CA LYS A 118 3.61 8.92 -14.89
C LYS A 118 4.53 7.96 -14.14
N LYS A 119 5.31 7.20 -14.90
CA LYS A 119 6.38 6.39 -14.31
C LYS A 119 7.50 7.33 -13.84
N VAL A 120 7.71 7.41 -12.53
CA VAL A 120 8.86 8.08 -11.93
C VAL A 120 9.95 7.05 -11.62
N ASN A 121 11.20 7.40 -11.95
CA ASN A 121 12.40 6.56 -11.73
C ASN A 121 13.06 6.88 -10.38
#